data_AF-A0A0T6BDK3-F1
#
_entry.id   AF-A0A0T6BDK3-F1
#
_cell.length_a   1.000
_cell.length_b   1.000
_cell.length_c   1.000
_cell.angle_alpha   90.00
_cell.angle_beta   90.00
_cell.angle_gamma   90.00
#
_symmetry.space_group_name_H-M   'P 1'
#
loop_
_entity.id
_entity.type
_entity.pdbx_description
1 polymer ?
#
loop_
_entity_poly.entity_id
_entity_poly.type
_entity_poly.pdbx_seq_one_letter_code
_entity_poly.pdbx_strand_id
1 'polypeptide(L)'
;HNFIRGLDSVPGASCRLKVPGTEELQDVFLFGSTLWKSSKPTGTEVEIEDATSGVIHEGGMVLTGSDGVLVNVKRIKVNGRMKLASSLDQLSQQVQIEFTTDEKNMAESIRAIWESILNSDVEDDTDLFASGAGSMDVVRLVEEVKDLLKIELENEDVFMAPVFDEFCQAVVLRSRGANAGDVEIEYRAAEINANGMNIKVPIQLFIDGKFVDADDRKTTDIVNPTDETVICKAQAAGVTDVDKAVAAAKRAFETGEWSRISARERGQLLYK
;
A
#
# COMPACT_ATOMS: atom_id res chain seq x y z
N HIS A 1 23.92 -7.38 -22.44
CA HIS A 1 24.43 -7.79 -21.13
C HIS A 1 23.70 -7.00 -20.05
N ASN A 2 23.21 -7.65 -18.98
CA ASN A 2 22.63 -6.95 -17.82
C ASN A 2 23.79 -6.36 -17.01
N PHE A 3 23.89 -5.04 -16.96
CA PHE A 3 25.04 -4.32 -16.37
C PHE A 3 24.99 -4.34 -14.83
N ILE A 4 23.80 -4.30 -14.25
CA ILE A 4 23.56 -4.34 -12.79
C ILE A 4 22.98 -5.71 -12.48
N ARG A 5 23.85 -6.71 -12.26
CA ARG A 5 23.49 -8.05 -11.78
C ARG A 5 23.64 -8.10 -10.26
N GLY A 6 22.84 -7.30 -9.56
CA GLY A 6 22.69 -7.48 -8.12
C GLY A 6 21.87 -8.73 -7.85
N LEU A 7 22.37 -9.63 -7.01
CA LEU A 7 21.54 -10.63 -6.32
C LEU A 7 20.76 -9.90 -5.22
N ASP A 8 19.66 -10.46 -4.71
CA ASP A 8 18.87 -9.80 -3.66
C ASP A 8 19.69 -9.43 -2.41
N SER A 9 20.88 -10.03 -2.22
CA SER A 9 21.84 -9.73 -1.15
C SER A 9 23.02 -8.81 -1.52
N VAL A 10 23.30 -8.56 -2.80
CA VAL A 10 24.46 -7.75 -3.24
C VAL A 10 24.00 -6.73 -4.28
N PRO A 11 24.19 -5.42 -4.05
CA PRO A 11 23.77 -4.40 -4.99
C PRO A 11 24.54 -4.50 -6.30
N GLY A 12 23.84 -4.35 -7.43
CA GLY A 12 24.50 -4.38 -8.74
C GLY A 12 25.12 -3.04 -9.12
N ALA A 13 24.67 -1.95 -8.48
CA ALA A 13 25.19 -0.59 -8.56
C ALA A 13 24.60 0.24 -7.41
N SER A 14 25.17 1.41 -7.15
CA SER A 14 24.65 2.41 -6.21
C SER A 14 24.74 3.80 -6.81
N CYS A 15 23.82 4.68 -6.46
CA CYS A 15 23.84 6.09 -6.80
C CYS A 15 23.18 6.91 -5.69
N ARG A 16 23.39 8.22 -5.72
CA ARG A 16 22.63 9.16 -4.90
C ARG A 16 21.54 9.79 -5.73
N LEU A 17 20.30 9.64 -5.30
CA LEU A 17 19.15 10.19 -6.01
C LEU A 17 18.28 11.00 -5.05
N LYS A 18 17.66 12.04 -5.60
CA LYS A 18 16.68 12.85 -4.89
C LYS A 18 15.33 12.16 -5.02
N VAL A 19 14.91 11.50 -3.95
CA VAL A 19 13.62 10.80 -3.92
C VAL A 19 12.51 11.84 -4.06
N PRO A 20 11.51 11.64 -4.95
CA PRO A 20 10.36 12.53 -5.05
C PRO A 20 9.69 12.70 -3.68
N GLY A 21 9.62 13.95 -3.18
CA GLY A 21 9.07 14.29 -1.86
C GLY A 21 10.11 14.57 -0.76
N THR A 22 11.40 14.35 -1.00
CA THR A 22 12.48 14.73 -0.06
C THR A 22 13.41 15.79 -0.65
N GLU A 23 13.88 16.74 0.17
CA GLU A 23 14.82 17.77 -0.28
C GLU A 23 16.27 17.26 -0.39
N GLU A 24 16.61 16.20 0.36
CA GLU A 24 17.96 15.65 0.44
C GLU A 24 18.22 14.49 -0.55
N LEU A 25 19.49 14.36 -0.97
CA LEU A 25 19.99 13.23 -1.75
C LEU A 25 20.18 12.02 -0.83
N GLN A 26 19.66 10.86 -1.22
CA GLN A 26 19.79 9.62 -0.45
C GLN A 26 20.63 8.60 -1.21
N ASP A 27 21.43 7.82 -0.47
CA ASP A 27 22.17 6.69 -1.02
C ASP A 27 21.19 5.56 -1.39
N VAL A 28 21.19 5.18 -2.66
CA VAL A 28 20.29 4.17 -3.22
C VAL A 28 21.06 3.09 -3.92
N PHE A 29 20.71 1.84 -3.63
CA PHE A 29 21.26 0.68 -4.30
C PHE A 29 20.29 0.14 -5.36
N LEU A 30 20.81 -0.27 -6.51
CA LEU A 30 20.02 -0.63 -7.69
C LEU A 30 20.08 -2.13 -7.97
N PHE A 31 18.93 -2.73 -8.29
CA PHE A 31 18.79 -4.18 -8.49
C PHE A 31 17.91 -4.53 -9.69
N GLY A 32 18.17 -5.70 -10.28
CA GLY A 32 17.31 -6.30 -11.31
C GLY A 32 17.24 -5.49 -12.61
N SER A 33 18.40 -5.16 -13.18
CA SER A 33 18.43 -4.36 -14.42
C SER A 33 18.15 -5.14 -15.70
N THR A 34 17.54 -4.45 -16.66
CA THR A 34 17.34 -4.93 -18.03
C THR A 34 17.58 -3.80 -19.03
N LEU A 35 18.14 -4.13 -20.20
CA LEU A 35 18.31 -3.14 -21.28
C LEU A 35 16.95 -2.61 -21.74
N TRP A 36 16.83 -1.29 -21.81
CA TRP A 36 15.64 -0.63 -22.33
C TRP A 36 15.85 -0.33 -23.82
N LYS A 37 15.00 -0.92 -24.67
CA LYS A 37 15.13 -0.83 -26.13
C LYS A 37 14.12 0.14 -26.77
N SER A 38 13.18 0.65 -25.98
CA SER A 38 12.12 1.55 -26.44
C SER A 38 12.56 3.02 -26.30
N SER A 39 11.74 3.95 -26.82
CA SER A 39 11.91 5.38 -26.54
C SER A 39 11.88 5.67 -25.03
N LYS A 40 12.40 6.83 -24.60
CA LYS A 40 12.32 7.25 -23.19
C LYS A 40 10.87 7.15 -22.71
N PRO A 41 10.60 6.48 -21.57
CA PRO A 41 9.24 6.38 -21.05
C PRO A 41 8.75 7.75 -20.56
N THR A 42 7.43 7.93 -20.56
CA THR A 42 6.78 9.07 -19.90
C THR A 42 6.57 8.73 -18.43
N GLY A 43 6.97 9.61 -17.53
CA GLY A 43 6.78 9.44 -16.10
C GLY A 43 7.53 10.49 -15.29
N THR A 44 7.75 10.25 -14.00
CA THR A 44 8.33 11.22 -13.08
C THR A 44 9.85 11.26 -13.21
N GLU A 45 10.40 12.45 -13.48
CA GLU A 45 11.84 12.65 -13.54
C GLU A 45 12.46 12.63 -12.14
N VAL A 46 13.62 11.98 -12.02
CA VAL A 46 14.40 11.87 -10.80
C VAL A 46 15.77 12.46 -11.03
N GLU A 47 16.18 13.34 -10.12
CA GLU A 47 17.53 13.90 -10.10
C GLU A 47 18.50 12.89 -9.48
N ILE A 48 19.61 12.66 -10.16
CA ILE A 48 20.65 11.73 -9.73
C ILE A 48 21.96 12.51 -9.71
N GLU A 49 22.69 12.43 -8.60
CA GLU A 49 23.98 13.07 -8.45
C GLU A 49 24.96 12.49 -9.49
N ASP A 50 25.66 13.38 -10.20
CA ASP A 50 26.66 13.05 -11.22
C ASP A 50 26.19 12.21 -12.43
N ALA A 51 24.88 12.13 -12.69
CA ALA A 51 24.32 11.38 -13.82
C ALA A 51 23.21 12.15 -14.57
N THR A 52 22.87 11.66 -15.77
CA THR A 52 21.71 12.17 -16.51
C THR A 52 20.43 11.72 -15.80
N SER A 53 19.45 12.63 -15.66
CA SER A 53 18.19 12.39 -14.95
C SER A 53 17.53 11.05 -15.34
N GLY A 54 17.00 10.38 -14.32
CA GLY A 54 16.26 9.13 -14.46
C GLY A 54 14.77 9.40 -14.67
N VAL A 55 14.03 8.43 -15.19
CA VAL A 55 12.56 8.51 -15.30
C VAL A 55 11.93 7.29 -14.63
N ILE A 56 11.10 7.54 -13.62
CA ILE A 56 10.24 6.54 -13.00
C ILE A 56 9.04 6.29 -13.91
N HIS A 57 8.70 5.04 -14.15
CA HIS A 57 7.53 4.62 -14.91
C HIS A 57 6.91 3.36 -14.29
N GLU A 58 5.76 2.92 -14.80
CA GLU A 58 5.02 1.78 -14.24
C GLU A 58 5.86 0.49 -14.13
N GLY A 59 6.84 0.29 -15.01
CA GLY A 59 7.70 -0.90 -15.05
C GLY A 59 9.04 -0.77 -14.32
N GLY A 60 9.31 0.34 -13.61
CA GLY A 60 10.52 0.56 -12.85
C GLY A 60 11.09 1.98 -13.00
N MET A 61 12.41 2.11 -12.97
CA MET A 61 13.11 3.37 -13.19
C MET A 61 14.11 3.20 -14.33
N VAL A 62 13.98 4.00 -15.38
CA VAL A 62 14.92 4.03 -16.49
C VAL A 62 16.05 5.02 -16.17
N LEU A 63 17.26 4.51 -16.26
CA LEU A 63 18.51 5.25 -16.10
C LEU A 63 19.26 5.30 -17.42
N THR A 64 20.02 6.37 -17.63
CA THR A 64 20.90 6.50 -18.79
C THR A 64 22.33 6.13 -18.37
N GLY A 65 22.90 5.11 -19.00
CA GLY A 65 24.32 4.75 -18.81
C GLY A 65 25.27 5.81 -19.40
N SER A 66 26.53 5.79 -18.98
CA SER A 66 27.58 6.67 -19.51
C SER A 66 27.87 6.44 -21.00
N ASP A 67 27.47 5.27 -21.52
CA ASP A 67 27.52 4.89 -22.93
C ASP A 67 26.28 5.34 -23.73
N GLY A 68 25.35 6.07 -23.09
CA GLY A 68 24.10 6.52 -23.69
C GLY A 68 23.02 5.43 -23.80
N VAL A 69 23.29 4.22 -23.30
CA VAL A 69 22.33 3.11 -23.34
C VAL A 69 21.35 3.22 -22.16
N LEU A 70 20.07 3.07 -22.45
CA LEU A 70 19.02 3.10 -21.43
C LEU A 70 18.90 1.76 -20.72
N VAL A 71 18.78 1.79 -19.40
CA VAL A 71 18.67 0.61 -18.55
C VAL A 71 17.50 0.80 -17.60
N ASN A 72 16.58 -0.16 -17.58
CA ASN A 72 15.49 -0.20 -16.61
C ASN A 72 15.92 -0.95 -15.36
N VAL A 73 15.71 -0.34 -14.19
CA VAL A 73 15.92 -0.91 -12.86
C VAL A 73 14.56 -1.23 -12.26
N LYS A 74 14.36 -2.48 -11.81
CA LYS A 74 13.07 -2.90 -11.23
C LYS A 74 12.96 -2.61 -9.74
N ARG A 75 14.05 -2.76 -8.99
CA ARG A 75 14.08 -2.67 -7.54
C ARG A 75 15.21 -1.75 -7.10
N ILE A 76 14.97 -1.04 -6.01
CA ILE A 76 15.95 -0.17 -5.37
C ILE A 76 15.98 -0.45 -3.87
N LYS A 77 17.12 -0.22 -3.22
CA LYS A 77 17.22 -0.22 -1.76
C LYS A 77 17.51 1.21 -1.30
N VAL A 78 16.62 1.79 -0.52
CA VAL A 78 16.77 3.14 0.05
C VAL A 78 16.61 3.00 1.56
N ASN A 79 17.54 3.56 2.35
CA ASN A 79 17.53 3.48 3.82
C ASN A 79 17.31 2.05 4.33
N GLY A 80 18.11 1.10 3.85
CA GLY A 80 18.01 -0.30 4.29
C GLY A 80 16.84 -1.11 3.71
N ARG A 81 15.80 -0.47 3.15
CA ARG A 81 14.58 -1.15 2.65
C ARG A 81 14.58 -1.33 1.13
N MET A 82 14.28 -2.55 0.67
CA MET A 82 14.09 -2.87 -0.75
C MET A 82 12.68 -2.48 -1.19
N LYS A 83 12.57 -1.63 -2.22
CA LYS A 83 11.32 -1.13 -2.79
C LYS A 83 11.29 -1.32 -4.31
N LEU A 84 10.10 -1.33 -4.90
CA LEU A 84 9.95 -1.27 -6.34
C LEU A 84 10.36 0.14 -6.82
N ALA A 85 11.08 0.20 -7.94
CA ALA A 85 11.49 1.48 -8.48
C ALA A 85 10.30 2.31 -9.00
N SER A 86 9.22 1.64 -9.42
CA SER A 86 7.96 2.28 -9.84
C SER A 86 7.16 2.90 -8.70
N SER A 87 7.33 2.43 -7.46
CA SER A 87 6.64 2.98 -6.29
C SER A 87 7.37 4.18 -5.66
N LEU A 88 8.49 4.63 -6.25
CA LEU A 88 9.18 5.86 -5.82
C LEU A 88 8.29 7.10 -6.00
N ASP A 89 7.47 7.14 -7.04
CA ASP A 89 6.56 8.25 -7.32
C ASP A 89 5.38 8.29 -6.34
N GLN A 90 5.02 7.12 -5.77
CA GLN A 90 3.99 7.00 -4.75
C GLN A 90 4.46 7.46 -3.36
N LEU A 91 5.73 7.83 -3.19
CA LEU A 91 6.25 8.38 -1.92
C LEU A 91 5.66 9.74 -1.57
N SER A 92 5.10 10.49 -2.53
CA SER A 92 4.35 11.71 -2.21
C SER A 92 2.97 11.43 -1.60
N GLN A 93 2.53 10.17 -1.47
CA GLN A 93 1.22 9.80 -0.93
C GLN A 93 1.25 8.84 0.25
N GLN A 94 2.43 8.41 0.74
CA GLN A 94 2.47 7.85 2.09
C GLN A 94 2.25 9.00 3.07
N VAL A 95 1.00 9.09 3.56
CA VAL A 95 0.64 9.89 4.73
C VAL A 95 1.63 9.49 5.82
N GLN A 96 2.65 10.34 6.07
CA GLN A 96 3.35 10.29 7.33
C GLN A 96 2.27 10.55 8.37
N ILE A 97 1.86 9.51 9.06
CA ILE A 97 0.98 9.67 10.21
C ILE A 97 1.82 10.45 11.21
N GLU A 98 1.58 11.76 11.30
CA GLU A 98 2.17 12.55 12.37
C GLU A 98 1.61 11.99 13.69
N PHE A 99 2.49 11.33 14.43
CA PHE A 99 2.17 10.84 15.76
C PHE A 99 2.01 12.03 16.70
N THR A 100 0.89 12.07 17.40
CA THR A 100 0.71 12.94 18.55
C THR A 100 1.74 12.60 19.62
N THR A 101 1.98 13.50 20.57
CA THR A 101 2.93 13.27 21.67
C THR A 101 2.63 11.98 22.44
N ASP A 102 1.34 11.65 22.60
CA ASP A 102 0.91 10.45 23.30
C ASP A 102 1.19 9.17 22.48
N GLU A 103 1.06 9.23 21.16
CA GLU A 103 1.35 8.10 20.26
C GLU A 103 2.84 7.83 20.12
N LYS A 104 3.68 8.87 20.23
CA LYS A 104 5.14 8.69 20.33
C LYS A 104 5.51 7.93 21.60
N ASN A 105 4.88 8.26 22.73
CA ASN A 105 5.10 7.53 23.98
C ASN A 105 4.61 6.07 23.90
N MET A 106 3.53 5.84 23.16
CA MET A 106 3.02 4.51 22.87
C MET A 106 4.00 3.70 22.03
N ALA A 107 4.54 4.27 20.95
CA ALA A 107 5.54 3.63 20.10
C ALA A 107 6.79 3.24 20.92
N GLU A 108 7.30 4.12 21.78
CA GLU A 108 8.43 3.81 22.67
C GLU A 108 8.12 2.66 23.65
N SER A 109 6.88 2.58 24.14
CA SER A 109 6.46 1.47 25.00
C SER A 109 6.38 0.15 24.24
N ILE A 110 5.93 0.17 22.98
CA ILE A 110 5.94 -1.00 22.09
C ILE A 110 7.39 -1.41 21.76
N ARG A 111 8.29 -0.45 21.56
CA ARG A 111 9.72 -0.68 21.33
C ARG A 111 10.34 -1.47 22.48
N ALA A 112 10.06 -1.06 23.72
CA ALA A 112 10.53 -1.77 24.90
C ALA A 112 10.03 -3.23 24.98
N ILE A 113 8.81 -3.51 24.50
CA ILE A 113 8.29 -4.89 24.42
C ILE A 113 9.07 -5.68 23.36
N TRP A 114 9.30 -5.11 22.19
CA TRP A 114 10.11 -5.76 21.14
C TRP A 114 11.54 -6.03 21.60
N GLU A 115 12.19 -5.08 22.28
CA GLU A 115 13.52 -5.24 22.86
C GLU A 115 13.54 -6.35 23.93
N SER A 116 12.48 -6.45 24.75
CA SER A 116 12.35 -7.52 25.74
C SER A 116 12.18 -8.91 25.12
N ILE A 117 11.54 -8.99 23.95
CA ILE A 117 11.31 -10.24 23.23
C ILE A 117 12.56 -10.66 22.44
N LEU A 118 13.16 -9.74 21.70
CA LEU A 118 14.31 -10.00 20.84
C LEU A 118 15.63 -10.02 21.60
N ASN A 119 15.66 -9.44 22.81
CA ASN A 119 16.87 -9.27 23.62
C ASN A 119 17.99 -8.54 22.84
N SER A 120 17.59 -7.55 22.05
CA SER A 120 18.44 -6.70 21.21
C SER A 120 17.80 -5.31 21.07
N ASP A 121 18.59 -4.31 20.72
CA ASP A 121 18.08 -2.98 20.38
C ASP A 121 17.17 -3.03 19.14
N VAL A 122 16.11 -2.22 19.13
CA VAL A 122 15.09 -2.20 18.07
C VAL A 122 15.06 -0.82 17.42
N GLU A 123 15.46 -0.75 16.15
CA GLU A 123 15.33 0.42 15.27
C GLU A 123 14.00 0.39 14.50
N ASP A 124 13.62 1.52 13.87
CA ASP A 124 12.33 1.68 13.19
C ASP A 124 12.12 0.72 12.00
N ASP A 125 13.20 0.24 11.39
CA ASP A 125 13.19 -0.73 10.30
C ASP A 125 13.47 -2.17 10.76
N THR A 126 13.52 -2.43 12.07
CA THR A 126 13.73 -3.78 12.62
C THR A 126 12.57 -4.69 12.23
N ASP A 127 12.90 -5.82 11.61
CA ASP A 127 11.95 -6.89 11.29
C ASP A 127 11.96 -7.94 12.40
N LEU A 128 10.79 -8.21 12.97
CA LEU A 128 10.60 -9.11 14.10
C LEU A 128 11.09 -10.54 13.81
N PHE A 129 10.76 -11.07 12.63
CA PHE A 129 11.07 -12.46 12.27
C PHE A 129 12.52 -12.61 11.80
N ALA A 130 13.04 -11.62 11.07
CA ALA A 130 14.46 -11.60 10.68
C ALA A 130 15.39 -11.51 11.90
N SER A 131 14.90 -10.89 12.99
CA SER A 131 15.63 -10.77 14.25
C SER A 131 15.52 -12.00 15.17
N GLY A 132 14.83 -13.06 14.72
CA GLY A 132 14.81 -14.37 15.38
C GLY A 132 13.57 -14.66 16.22
N ALA A 133 12.53 -13.81 16.18
CA ALA A 133 11.27 -14.10 16.87
C ALA A 133 10.53 -15.29 16.25
N GLY A 134 9.98 -16.15 17.10
CA GLY A 134 9.12 -17.27 16.72
C GLY A 134 7.64 -17.02 17.01
N SER A 135 6.80 -18.03 16.74
CA SER A 135 5.35 -17.90 16.93
C SER A 135 4.91 -17.71 18.38
N MET A 136 5.68 -18.19 19.36
CA MET A 136 5.41 -17.93 20.79
C MET A 136 5.66 -16.46 21.15
N ASP A 137 6.66 -15.84 20.50
CA ASP A 137 7.01 -14.43 20.70
C ASP A 137 5.94 -13.52 20.12
N VAL A 138 5.34 -13.88 18.99
CA VAL A 138 4.18 -13.19 18.42
C VAL A 138 3.00 -13.19 19.40
N VAL A 139 2.68 -14.35 19.99
CA VAL A 139 1.59 -14.43 20.98
C VAL A 139 1.88 -13.55 22.18
N ARG A 140 3.13 -13.59 22.69
CA ARG A 140 3.57 -12.75 23.80
C ARG A 140 3.44 -11.26 23.46
N LEU A 141 3.94 -10.84 22.30
CA LEU A 141 3.85 -9.47 21.80
C LEU A 141 2.38 -9.00 21.75
N VAL A 142 1.51 -9.82 21.16
CA VAL A 142 0.09 -9.47 21.02
C VAL A 142 -0.58 -9.27 22.37
N GLU A 143 -0.38 -10.19 23.31
CA GLU A 143 -1.00 -10.09 24.63
C GLU A 143 -0.43 -8.91 25.46
N GLU A 144 0.88 -8.67 25.41
CA GLU A 144 1.49 -7.51 26.10
C GLU A 144 0.99 -6.17 25.53
N VAL A 145 0.87 -6.05 24.20
CA VAL A 145 0.36 -4.85 23.54
C VAL A 145 -1.13 -4.64 23.82
N LYS A 146 -1.95 -5.71 23.81
CA LYS A 146 -3.35 -5.66 24.23
C LYS A 146 -3.49 -5.15 25.66
N ASP A 147 -2.67 -5.67 26.57
CA ASP A 147 -2.75 -5.30 27.97
C ASP A 147 -2.31 -3.87 28.23
N LEU A 148 -1.29 -3.40 27.51
CA LEU A 148 -0.78 -2.04 27.60
C LEU A 148 -1.78 -1.00 27.06
N LEU A 149 -2.34 -1.25 25.87
CA LEU A 149 -3.10 -0.24 25.12
C LEU A 149 -4.61 -0.45 25.18
N LYS A 150 -5.07 -1.58 25.73
CA LYS A 150 -6.49 -1.98 25.79
C LYS A 150 -7.17 -1.96 24.42
N ILE A 151 -6.42 -2.37 23.39
CA ILE A 151 -6.89 -2.55 22.00
C ILE A 151 -7.10 -4.02 21.67
N GLU A 152 -7.89 -4.30 20.64
CA GLU A 152 -7.98 -5.64 20.05
C GLU A 152 -6.91 -5.83 18.97
N LEU A 153 -6.10 -6.88 19.14
CA LEU A 153 -4.99 -7.24 18.26
C LEU A 153 -4.98 -8.76 18.04
N GLU A 154 -4.68 -9.21 16.84
CA GLU A 154 -4.57 -10.64 16.52
C GLU A 154 -3.15 -10.99 16.11
N ASN A 155 -2.79 -12.27 16.17
CA ASN A 155 -1.48 -12.73 15.73
C ASN A 155 -1.22 -12.37 14.25
N GLU A 156 -2.28 -12.39 13.43
CA GLU A 156 -2.22 -12.03 12.00
C GLU A 156 -1.72 -10.60 11.78
N ASP A 157 -2.04 -9.66 12.68
CA ASP A 157 -1.60 -8.26 12.58
C ASP A 157 -0.07 -8.14 12.64
N VAL A 158 0.59 -8.98 13.44
CA VAL A 158 2.06 -9.02 13.53
C VAL A 158 2.67 -9.63 12.27
N PHE A 159 2.00 -10.60 11.65
CA PHE A 159 2.48 -11.20 10.39
C PHE A 159 2.30 -10.26 9.20
N MET A 160 1.24 -9.44 9.20
CA MET A 160 0.98 -8.45 8.14
C MET A 160 1.87 -7.21 8.26
N ALA A 161 2.32 -6.87 9.46
CA ALA A 161 3.24 -5.76 9.72
C ALA A 161 4.45 -6.25 10.55
N PRO A 162 5.39 -6.99 9.94
CA PRO A 162 6.52 -7.59 10.64
C PRO A 162 7.64 -6.58 11.00
N VAL A 163 7.60 -5.38 10.43
CA VAL A 163 8.58 -4.31 10.66
C VAL A 163 8.07 -3.35 11.73
N PHE A 164 8.93 -2.92 12.66
CA PHE A 164 8.56 -2.14 13.83
C PHE A 164 7.73 -0.88 13.51
N ASP A 165 8.18 -0.04 12.58
CA ASP A 165 7.47 1.19 12.19
C ASP A 165 6.09 0.88 11.59
N GLU A 166 5.98 -0.16 10.76
CA GLU A 166 4.71 -0.59 10.16
C GLU A 166 3.76 -1.15 11.21
N PHE A 167 4.27 -1.93 12.16
CA PHE A 167 3.52 -2.46 13.28
C PHE A 167 3.01 -1.34 14.19
N CYS A 168 3.87 -0.38 14.54
CA CYS A 168 3.49 0.78 15.34
C CYS A 168 2.41 1.62 14.63
N GLN A 169 2.54 1.86 13.33
CA GLN A 169 1.51 2.56 12.56
C GLN A 169 0.18 1.81 12.60
N ALA A 170 0.18 0.49 12.37
CA ALA A 170 -1.01 -0.34 12.43
C ALA A 170 -1.69 -0.31 13.80
N VAL A 171 -0.90 -0.38 14.88
CA VAL A 171 -1.37 -0.29 16.26
C VAL A 171 -1.93 1.10 16.60
N VAL A 172 -1.25 2.17 16.16
CA VAL A 172 -1.71 3.55 16.33
C VAL A 172 -3.02 3.80 15.60
N LEU A 173 -3.13 3.35 14.35
CA LEU A 173 -4.36 3.43 13.56
C LEU A 173 -5.52 2.75 14.31
N ARG A 174 -5.31 1.52 14.81
CA ARG A 174 -6.29 0.80 15.64
C ARG A 174 -6.67 1.56 16.91
N SER A 175 -5.69 2.15 17.60
CA SER A 175 -5.91 2.94 18.81
C SER A 175 -6.73 4.22 18.56
N ARG A 176 -6.57 4.85 17.39
CA ARG A 176 -7.40 5.99 16.94
C ARG A 176 -8.86 5.61 16.65
N GLY A 177 -9.23 4.33 16.81
CA GLY A 177 -10.54 3.81 16.43
C GLY A 177 -10.67 3.53 14.93
N ALA A 178 -9.58 3.67 14.16
CA ALA A 178 -9.53 3.17 12.80
C ALA A 178 -9.16 1.69 12.87
N ASN A 179 -10.15 0.81 12.88
CA ASN A 179 -9.91 -0.58 12.51
C ASN A 179 -9.06 -0.56 11.24
N ALA A 180 -7.92 -1.25 11.23
CA ALA A 180 -7.10 -1.43 10.03
C ALA A 180 -7.85 -2.17 8.89
N GLY A 181 -9.13 -2.49 9.09
CA GLY A 181 -10.07 -2.99 8.09
C GLY A 181 -11.23 -2.06 7.71
N ASP A 182 -11.42 -0.92 8.38
CA ASP A 182 -12.40 0.09 7.99
C ASP A 182 -11.67 1.24 7.28
N VAL A 183 -11.31 1.00 6.02
CA VAL A 183 -11.25 2.12 5.09
C VAL A 183 -12.63 2.76 5.18
N GLU A 184 -12.72 3.99 5.68
CA GLU A 184 -14.00 4.69 5.77
C GLU A 184 -14.46 4.93 4.33
N ILE A 185 -15.24 3.99 3.80
CA ILE A 185 -15.70 4.05 2.42
C ILE A 185 -16.79 5.12 2.40
N GLU A 186 -16.42 6.33 2.00
CA GLU A 186 -17.39 7.40 1.79
C GLU A 186 -18.24 7.08 0.55
N TYR A 187 -19.57 7.11 0.70
CA TYR A 187 -20.50 6.89 -0.39
C TYR A 187 -21.76 7.70 -0.23
N ARG A 188 -22.36 8.08 -1.36
CA ARG A 188 -23.70 8.66 -1.39
C ARG A 188 -24.74 7.55 -1.35
N ALA A 189 -25.66 7.64 -0.39
CA ALA A 189 -26.73 6.68 -0.19
C ALA A 189 -28.10 7.26 -0.57
N ALA A 190 -28.98 6.41 -1.09
CA ALA A 190 -30.42 6.63 -1.05
C ALA A 190 -31.00 5.99 0.23
N GLU A 191 -31.84 6.73 0.94
CA GLU A 191 -32.57 6.22 2.11
C GLU A 191 -33.90 5.62 1.67
N ILE A 192 -34.14 4.36 2.04
CA ILE A 192 -35.31 3.59 1.63
C ILE A 192 -35.98 3.04 2.87
N ASN A 193 -37.25 3.39 3.08
CA ASN A 193 -38.07 2.76 4.11
C ASN A 193 -38.80 1.55 3.51
N ALA A 194 -38.39 0.34 3.90
CA ALA A 194 -38.99 -0.90 3.43
C ALA A 194 -39.05 -1.94 4.56
N ASN A 195 -40.15 -2.68 4.65
CA ASN A 195 -40.37 -3.71 5.68
C ASN A 195 -40.16 -3.20 7.13
N GLY A 196 -40.51 -1.94 7.40
CA GLY A 196 -40.32 -1.32 8.72
C GLY A 196 -38.85 -0.99 9.06
N MET A 197 -37.94 -1.11 8.10
CA MET A 197 -36.51 -0.76 8.25
C MET A 197 -36.19 0.46 7.40
N ASN A 198 -35.31 1.32 7.91
CA ASN A 198 -34.68 2.38 7.10
C ASN A 198 -33.32 1.89 6.61
N ILE A 199 -33.20 1.69 5.30
CA ILE A 199 -32.04 1.10 4.65
C ILE A 199 -31.32 2.18 3.86
N LYS A 200 -29.99 2.25 4.01
CA LYS A 200 -29.13 3.11 3.18
C LYS A 200 -28.52 2.27 2.06
N VAL A 201 -28.77 2.64 0.81
CA VAL A 201 -28.28 1.90 -0.36
C VAL A 201 -27.35 2.81 -1.17
N PRO A 202 -26.10 2.39 -1.46
CA PRO A 202 -25.20 3.16 -2.31
C PRO A 202 -25.77 3.35 -3.71
N ILE A 203 -25.59 4.56 -4.28
CA ILE A 203 -26.11 4.89 -5.62
C ILE A 203 -25.02 5.19 -6.66
N GLN A 204 -23.76 4.96 -6.29
CA GLN A 204 -22.59 5.23 -7.13
C GLN A 204 -21.99 3.94 -7.70
N LEU A 205 -21.11 4.07 -8.70
CA LEU A 205 -20.31 2.94 -9.19
C LEU A 205 -19.26 2.58 -8.16
N PHE A 206 -18.98 1.30 -7.94
CA PHE A 206 -17.89 0.86 -7.07
C PHE A 206 -16.73 0.36 -7.92
N ILE A 207 -15.66 1.16 -8.03
CA ILE A 207 -14.51 0.90 -8.89
C ILE A 207 -13.23 1.14 -8.08
N ASP A 208 -12.31 0.16 -8.12
CA ASP A 208 -11.00 0.25 -7.46
C ASP A 208 -11.08 0.57 -5.95
N GLY A 209 -12.04 -0.05 -5.27
CA GLY A 209 -12.25 0.11 -3.82
C GLY A 209 -12.97 1.40 -3.40
N LYS A 210 -13.50 2.19 -4.35
CA LYS A 210 -14.13 3.49 -4.07
C LYS A 210 -15.48 3.64 -4.76
N PHE A 211 -16.38 4.40 -4.15
CA PHE A 211 -17.60 4.85 -4.80
C PHE A 211 -17.34 6.10 -5.64
N VAL A 212 -17.68 6.04 -6.93
CA VAL A 212 -17.45 7.10 -7.91
C VAL A 212 -18.70 7.35 -8.75
N ASP A 213 -18.87 8.59 -9.20
CA ASP A 213 -19.88 8.91 -10.19
C ASP A 213 -19.48 8.39 -11.57
N ALA A 214 -20.47 8.11 -12.43
CA ALA A 214 -20.20 7.77 -13.83
C ALA A 214 -19.47 8.92 -14.52
N ASP A 215 -18.54 8.61 -15.43
CA ASP A 215 -17.72 9.61 -16.12
C ASP A 215 -18.58 10.64 -16.89
N ASP A 216 -19.67 10.17 -17.49
CA ASP A 216 -20.65 11.00 -18.20
C ASP A 216 -21.79 11.53 -17.32
N ARG A 217 -21.74 11.26 -16.00
CA ARG A 217 -22.75 11.59 -14.98
C ARG A 217 -24.16 11.10 -15.32
N LYS A 218 -24.30 10.10 -16.18
CA LYS A 218 -25.62 9.53 -16.47
C LYS A 218 -26.14 8.78 -15.25
N THR A 219 -27.46 8.86 -15.08
CA THR A 219 -28.17 8.15 -14.03
C THR A 219 -29.35 7.39 -14.64
N THR A 220 -29.71 6.30 -13.99
CA THR A 220 -30.86 5.47 -14.32
C THR A 220 -31.82 5.45 -13.13
N ASP A 221 -33.10 5.60 -13.41
CA ASP A 221 -34.15 5.50 -12.41
C ASP A 221 -34.33 4.02 -12.04
N ILE A 222 -34.24 3.70 -10.75
CA ILE A 222 -34.53 2.38 -10.21
C ILE A 222 -36.00 2.36 -9.82
N VAL A 223 -36.79 1.56 -10.54
CA VAL A 223 -38.25 1.54 -10.42
C VAL A 223 -38.70 0.33 -9.60
N ASN A 224 -39.62 0.55 -8.68
CA ASN A 224 -40.27 -0.51 -7.92
C ASN A 224 -41.23 -1.30 -8.83
N PRO A 225 -41.05 -2.62 -9.00
CA PRO A 225 -41.92 -3.42 -9.86
C PRO A 225 -43.35 -3.60 -9.30
N THR A 226 -43.60 -3.24 -8.04
CA THR A 226 -44.90 -3.42 -7.37
C THR A 226 -45.90 -2.32 -7.73
N ASP A 227 -45.42 -1.08 -7.86
CA ASP A 227 -46.24 0.13 -7.99
C ASP A 227 -45.71 1.14 -9.02
N GLU A 228 -44.65 0.78 -9.75
CA GLU A 228 -43.99 1.61 -10.76
C GLU A 228 -43.42 2.93 -10.23
N THR A 229 -43.28 3.08 -8.91
CA THR A 229 -42.69 4.28 -8.31
C THR A 229 -41.16 4.26 -8.44
N VAL A 230 -40.55 5.44 -8.60
CA VAL A 230 -39.09 5.58 -8.63
C VAL A 230 -38.55 5.53 -7.19
N ILE A 231 -37.72 4.53 -6.91
CA ILE A 231 -37.07 4.33 -5.60
C ILE A 231 -35.92 5.32 -5.44
N CYS A 232 -35.00 5.34 -6.41
CA CYS A 232 -33.84 6.23 -6.42
C CYS A 232 -33.24 6.36 -7.82
N LYS A 233 -32.22 7.22 -7.97
CA LYS A 233 -31.41 7.33 -9.17
C LYS A 233 -30.01 6.79 -8.91
N ALA A 234 -29.62 5.74 -9.62
CA ALA A 234 -28.29 5.15 -9.54
C ALA A 234 -27.42 5.63 -10.72
N GLN A 235 -26.11 5.74 -10.52
CA GLN A 235 -25.16 6.06 -11.58
C GLN A 235 -25.17 4.97 -12.65
N ALA A 236 -25.18 5.37 -13.93
CA ALA A 236 -25.21 4.47 -15.07
C ALA A 236 -23.83 4.45 -15.73
N ALA A 237 -23.14 3.31 -15.67
CA ALA A 237 -21.78 3.17 -16.19
C ALA A 237 -21.72 3.32 -17.72
N GLY A 238 -20.78 4.14 -18.19
CA GLY A 238 -20.42 4.27 -19.61
C GLY A 238 -19.25 3.37 -20.02
N VAL A 239 -18.84 3.47 -21.28
CA VAL A 239 -17.69 2.70 -21.83
C VAL A 239 -16.42 2.99 -21.05
N THR A 240 -16.15 4.27 -20.74
CA THR A 240 -14.96 4.69 -19.99
C THR A 240 -14.92 4.09 -18.58
N ASP A 241 -16.08 3.99 -17.91
CA ASP A 241 -16.17 3.41 -16.57
C ASP A 241 -15.89 1.91 -16.59
N VAL A 242 -16.36 1.21 -17.63
CA VAL A 242 -16.05 -0.20 -17.86
C VAL A 242 -14.55 -0.39 -18.05
N ASP A 243 -13.90 0.44 -18.87
CA ASP A 243 -12.45 0.36 -19.08
C ASP A 243 -11.66 0.58 -17.78
N LYS A 244 -12.08 1.56 -16.95
CA LYS A 244 -11.50 1.79 -15.61
C LYS A 244 -11.68 0.58 -14.70
N ALA A 245 -12.87 -0.01 -14.67
CA ALA A 245 -13.18 -1.18 -13.85
C ALA A 245 -12.36 -2.42 -14.28
N VAL A 246 -12.25 -2.67 -15.58
CA VAL A 246 -11.44 -3.77 -16.12
C VAL A 246 -9.96 -3.56 -15.83
N ALA A 247 -9.45 -2.33 -15.99
CA ALA A 247 -8.07 -2.01 -15.66
C ALA A 247 -7.78 -2.22 -14.16
N ALA A 248 -8.69 -1.81 -13.28
CA ALA A 248 -8.59 -2.04 -11.83
C ALA A 248 -8.58 -3.54 -11.49
N ALA A 249 -9.52 -4.32 -12.05
CA ALA A 249 -9.58 -5.76 -11.85
C ALA A 249 -8.30 -6.46 -12.34
N LYS A 250 -7.77 -6.05 -13.50
CA LYS A 250 -6.50 -6.56 -14.04
C LYS A 250 -5.34 -6.25 -13.10
N ARG A 251 -5.23 -5.03 -12.57
CA ARG A 251 -4.19 -4.68 -11.59
C ARG A 251 -4.30 -5.52 -10.32
N ALA A 252 -5.52 -5.66 -9.78
CA ALA A 252 -5.77 -6.48 -8.60
C ALA A 252 -5.36 -7.95 -8.81
N PHE A 253 -5.57 -8.47 -10.02
CA PHE A 253 -5.20 -9.84 -10.38
C PHE A 253 -3.71 -10.04 -10.67
N GLU A 254 -3.06 -9.13 -11.41
CA GLU A 254 -1.66 -9.31 -11.85
C GLU A 254 -0.65 -8.84 -10.80
N THR A 255 -1.01 -7.79 -10.04
CA THR A 255 -0.08 -7.10 -9.13
C THR A 255 -0.61 -6.95 -7.71
N GLY A 256 -1.91 -7.07 -7.51
CA GLY A 256 -2.57 -6.88 -6.22
C GLY A 256 -2.44 -8.06 -5.27
N GLU A 257 -2.75 -7.79 -4.01
CA GLU A 257 -2.62 -8.72 -2.89
C GLU A 257 -3.47 -9.98 -3.06
N TRP A 258 -4.67 -9.85 -3.64
CA TRP A 258 -5.61 -10.95 -3.84
C TRP A 258 -5.01 -12.16 -4.58
N SER A 259 -4.11 -11.91 -5.53
CA SER A 259 -3.44 -12.97 -6.29
C SER A 259 -2.25 -13.61 -5.55
N ARG A 260 -1.71 -12.92 -4.55
CA ARG A 260 -0.50 -13.29 -3.80
C ARG A 260 -0.80 -14.01 -2.50
N ILE A 261 -1.97 -13.76 -1.91
CA ILE A 261 -2.44 -14.47 -0.72
C ILE A 261 -2.78 -15.93 -1.01
N SER A 262 -2.60 -16.78 -0.01
CA SER A 262 -2.81 -18.22 -0.10
C SER A 262 -4.29 -18.55 -0.38
N ALA A 263 -4.55 -19.78 -0.84
CA ALA A 263 -5.93 -20.25 -1.03
C ALA A 263 -6.75 -20.24 0.28
N ARG A 264 -6.08 -20.46 1.42
CA ARG A 264 -6.70 -20.45 2.74
C ARG A 264 -7.10 -19.05 3.17
N GLU A 265 -6.18 -18.08 3.06
CA GLU A 265 -6.45 -16.67 3.38
C GLU A 265 -7.56 -16.11 2.49
N ARG A 266 -7.54 -16.42 1.18
CA ARG A 266 -8.67 -16.08 0.28
C ARG A 266 -9.98 -16.66 0.77
N GLY A 267 -9.97 -17.91 1.22
CA GLY A 267 -11.15 -18.55 1.81
C GLY A 267 -11.64 -17.79 3.04
N GLN A 268 -10.75 -17.39 3.94
CA GLN A 268 -11.10 -16.62 5.14
C GLN A 268 -11.69 -15.26 4.79
N LEU A 269 -11.14 -14.54 3.81
CA LEU A 269 -11.68 -13.26 3.35
C LEU A 269 -13.07 -13.38 2.72
N LEU A 270 -13.38 -14.51 2.06
CA LEU A 270 -14.71 -14.78 1.52
C LEU A 270 -15.74 -15.19 2.58
N TYR A 271 -15.28 -15.70 3.74
CA TYR A 271 -16.15 -16.09 4.86
C TYR A 271 -16.56 -14.92 5.75
N LYS A 272 -15.74 -13.87 5.78
CA LYS A 272 -15.97 -12.64 6.53
C LYS A 272 -17.12 -11.84 5.91
#